data_AF-A0A8J7DGR4-F1
#
_entry.id   AF-A0A8J7DGR4-F1
#
_cell.length_a   1.000
_cell.length_b   1.000
_cell.length_c   1.000
_cell.angle_alpha   90.00
_cell.angle_beta   90.00
_cell.angle_gamma   90.00
#
_symmetry.space_group_name_H-M   'P 1'
#
loop_
_entity.id
_entity.type
_entity.pdbx_description
1 polymer ?
#
loop_
_entity_poly.entity_id
_entity_poly.type
_entity_poly.pdbx_seq_one_letter_code
_entity_poly.pdbx_strand_id
1 'polypeptide(L)'
;MQITDFLGLLHPAIAIVFVFPLIGIVVNFAWQTRQRRLQILARNQSKIPPIVGSEHRQLGQWLTSAVVGLTLLGLSYAIGKNILKNQLWNKVPFQVVFILLMFAATIACLVMLYQAKQKLWRAVFATLTGAGLVILGCQDGVFRRTNEWYWSHYYIGITAALLMIFSLAIVQEIYSDKSHRWRTVHTILNCIALLLFIGQGMTGTRDLLEIPLSWQEPYIYQCDYVNKTCPTPNSQPAK
;
A
#
# COMPACT_ATOMS: atom_id res chain seq x y z
N MET A 1 -5.61 -15.38 -21.82
CA MET A 1 -4.92 -14.61 -20.76
C MET A 1 -3.72 -15.42 -20.33
N GLN A 2 -2.53 -14.83 -20.30
CA GLN A 2 -1.32 -15.55 -19.88
C GLN A 2 -1.21 -15.58 -18.36
N ILE A 3 -0.37 -16.47 -17.82
CA ILE A 3 -0.10 -16.55 -16.37
C ILE A 3 0.42 -15.20 -15.84
N THR A 4 1.23 -14.49 -16.64
CA THR A 4 1.76 -13.16 -16.34
C THR A 4 0.64 -12.14 -16.11
N ASP A 5 -0.38 -12.13 -16.98
CA ASP A 5 -1.55 -11.26 -16.84
C ASP A 5 -2.32 -11.54 -15.55
N PHE A 6 -2.51 -12.83 -15.24
CA PHE A 6 -3.21 -13.25 -14.02
C PHE A 6 -2.45 -12.82 -12.76
N LEU A 7 -1.13 -13.03 -12.73
CA LEU A 7 -0.27 -12.60 -11.63
C LEU A 7 -0.30 -11.08 -11.44
N GLY A 8 -0.35 -10.31 -12.54
CA GLY A 8 -0.49 -8.86 -12.49
C GLY A 8 -1.81 -8.39 -11.87
N LEU A 9 -2.87 -9.19 -11.97
CA LEU A 9 -4.18 -8.88 -11.39
C LEU A 9 -4.35 -9.31 -9.93
N LEU A 10 -3.41 -10.07 -9.36
CA LEU A 10 -3.50 -10.51 -7.96
C LEU A 10 -3.56 -9.33 -6.99
N HIS A 11 -2.71 -8.31 -7.19
CA HIS A 11 -2.70 -7.12 -6.35
C HIS A 11 -4.06 -6.39 -6.36
N PRO A 12 -4.62 -5.94 -7.51
CA PRO A 12 -5.91 -5.27 -7.51
C PRO A 12 -7.06 -6.17 -7.05
N ALA A 13 -7.03 -7.48 -7.34
CA ALA A 13 -8.05 -8.40 -6.86
C ALA A 13 -8.09 -8.50 -5.32
N ILE A 14 -6.92 -8.65 -4.68
CA ILE A 14 -6.82 -8.68 -3.22
C ILE A 14 -7.20 -7.32 -2.61
N ALA A 15 -6.84 -6.21 -3.27
CA ALA A 15 -7.23 -4.88 -2.84
C ALA A 15 -8.76 -4.75 -2.72
N ILE A 16 -9.48 -5.17 -3.75
CA ILE A 16 -10.94 -5.08 -3.84
C ILE A 16 -11.62 -6.05 -2.87
N VAL A 17 -11.19 -7.32 -2.84
CA VAL A 17 -11.87 -8.37 -2.07
C VAL A 17 -11.60 -8.24 -0.57
N PHE A 18 -10.43 -7.74 -0.17
CA PHE A 18 -10.00 -7.78 1.22
C PHE A 18 -9.68 -6.39 1.79
N VAL A 19 -8.81 -5.61 1.14
CA VAL A 19 -8.30 -4.35 1.73
C VAL A 19 -9.37 -3.27 1.80
N PHE A 20 -10.13 -3.03 0.72
CA PHE A 20 -11.16 -1.99 0.70
C PHE A 20 -12.30 -2.24 1.70
N PRO A 21 -12.87 -3.47 1.81
CA PRO A 21 -13.81 -3.78 2.87
C PRO A 21 -13.21 -3.56 4.27
N LEU A 22 -11.97 -3.98 4.49
CA LEU A 22 -11.29 -3.82 5.77
C LEU A 22 -11.11 -2.34 6.16
N ILE A 23 -10.80 -1.46 5.21
CA ILE A 23 -10.76 -0.01 5.44
C ILE A 23 -12.11 0.50 5.93
N GLY A 24 -13.20 0.12 5.27
CA GLY A 24 -14.56 0.52 5.67
C GLY A 24 -14.90 0.07 7.09
N ILE A 25 -14.53 -1.17 7.45
CA ILE A 25 -14.71 -1.70 8.81
C ILE A 25 -13.89 -0.89 9.81
N VAL A 26 -12.59 -0.66 9.56
CA VAL A 26 -11.71 0.09 10.47
C VAL A 26 -12.20 1.52 10.69
N VAL A 27 -12.68 2.19 9.63
CA VAL A 27 -13.24 3.55 9.71
C VAL A 27 -14.53 3.57 10.53
N ASN A 28 -15.42 2.59 10.33
CA ASN A 28 -16.64 2.46 11.14
C ASN A 28 -16.30 2.30 12.63
N PHE A 29 -15.35 1.41 12.96
CA PHE A 29 -14.91 1.20 14.34
C PHE A 29 -14.19 2.43 14.94
N ALA A 30 -13.44 3.18 14.12
CA ALA A 30 -12.86 4.46 14.53
C ALA A 30 -13.96 5.47 14.91
N TRP A 31 -15.01 5.56 14.08
CA TRP A 31 -16.14 6.43 14.32
C TRP A 31 -16.90 6.05 15.60
N GLN A 32 -17.23 4.77 15.77
CA GLN A 32 -17.88 4.26 16.98
C GLN A 32 -17.06 4.54 18.24
N THR A 33 -15.73 4.33 18.17
CA THR A 33 -14.81 4.64 19.28
C THR A 33 -14.87 6.12 19.66
N ARG A 34 -14.92 7.02 18.67
CA ARG A 34 -15.06 8.47 18.89
C ARG A 34 -16.43 8.81 19.48
N GLN A 35 -17.51 8.29 18.90
CA GLN A 35 -18.88 8.58 19.33
C GLN A 35 -19.12 8.13 20.77
N ARG A 36 -18.65 6.94 21.13
CA ARG A 36 -18.72 6.44 22.51
C ARG A 36 -18.05 7.40 23.49
N ARG A 37 -16.84 7.88 23.18
CA ARG A 37 -16.11 8.83 24.05
C ARG A 37 -16.89 10.14 24.24
N LEU A 38 -17.46 10.69 23.17
CA LEU A 38 -18.27 11.91 23.26
C LEU A 38 -19.53 11.72 24.12
N GLN A 39 -20.21 10.58 23.99
CA GLN A 39 -21.39 10.26 24.81
C GLN A 39 -21.06 10.12 26.30
N ILE A 40 -19.95 9.45 26.63
CA ILE A 40 -19.45 9.32 28.01
C ILE A 40 -19.10 10.70 28.59
N LEU A 41 -18.43 11.57 27.81
CA LEU A 41 -18.10 12.93 28.23
C LEU A 41 -19.35 13.78 28.49
N ALA A 42 -20.40 13.59 27.70
CA ALA A 42 -21.70 14.24 27.89
C ALA A 42 -22.53 13.65 29.05
N ARG A 43 -21.95 12.75 29.88
CA ARG A 43 -22.61 12.01 30.96
C ARG A 43 -23.83 11.18 30.53
N ASN A 44 -23.91 10.84 29.24
CA ASN A 44 -24.94 9.97 28.71
C ASN A 44 -24.49 8.51 28.74
N GLN A 45 -25.44 7.59 28.96
CA GLN A 45 -25.18 6.17 28.75
C GLN A 45 -25.00 5.90 27.25
N SER A 46 -23.87 5.31 26.87
CA SER A 46 -23.57 4.97 25.49
C SER A 46 -24.03 3.55 25.17
N LYS A 47 -24.84 3.40 24.12
CA LYS A 47 -25.26 2.10 23.57
C LYS A 47 -24.14 1.38 22.80
N ILE A 48 -23.05 2.08 22.50
CA ILE A 48 -21.90 1.51 21.78
C ILE A 48 -21.09 0.67 22.77
N PRO A 49 -20.75 -0.59 22.48
CA PRO A 49 -20.01 -1.44 23.42
C PRO A 49 -18.64 -0.86 23.84
N PRO A 50 -18.13 -1.18 25.05
CA PRO A 50 -16.79 -0.73 25.48
C PRO A 50 -15.64 -1.36 24.68
N ILE A 51 -15.88 -2.49 24.01
CA ILE A 51 -14.86 -3.26 23.28
C ILE A 51 -14.48 -2.66 21.91
N VAL A 52 -15.26 -1.71 21.38
CA VAL A 52 -15.04 -1.13 20.04
C VAL A 52 -13.66 -0.50 19.86
N GLY A 53 -13.07 0.04 20.94
CA GLY A 53 -11.74 0.64 20.88
C GLY A 53 -10.61 -0.38 20.74
N SER A 54 -10.74 -1.53 21.40
CA SER A 54 -9.78 -2.64 21.24
C SER A 54 -9.95 -3.34 19.89
N GLU A 55 -11.18 -3.51 19.41
CA GLU A 55 -11.46 -4.08 18.09
C GLU A 55 -10.95 -3.17 16.97
N HIS A 56 -11.16 -1.85 17.07
CA HIS A 56 -10.57 -0.88 16.15
C HIS A 56 -9.05 -1.04 16.05
N ARG A 57 -8.36 -1.20 17.20
CA ARG A 57 -6.91 -1.41 17.24
C ARG A 57 -6.51 -2.71 16.53
N GLN A 58 -7.18 -3.82 16.83
CA GLN A 58 -6.87 -5.12 16.23
C GLN A 58 -7.10 -5.11 14.71
N LEU A 59 -8.22 -4.54 14.26
CA LEU A 59 -8.53 -4.40 12.85
C LEU A 59 -7.55 -3.42 12.16
N GLY A 60 -7.13 -2.35 12.84
CA GLY A 60 -6.09 -1.46 12.36
C GLY A 60 -4.74 -2.16 12.15
N GLN A 61 -4.38 -3.09 13.05
CA GLN A 61 -3.19 -3.94 12.89
C GLN A 61 -3.31 -4.84 11.66
N TRP A 62 -4.48 -5.43 11.42
CA TRP A 62 -4.74 -6.24 10.23
C TRP A 62 -4.66 -5.38 8.97
N LEU A 63 -5.21 -4.16 9.00
CA LEU A 63 -5.15 -3.23 7.88
C LEU A 63 -3.71 -2.85 7.55
N THR A 64 -2.86 -2.55 8.55
CA THR A 64 -1.44 -2.29 8.30
C THR A 64 -0.76 -3.48 7.63
N SER A 65 -0.96 -4.70 8.15
CA SER A 65 -0.40 -5.92 7.55
C SER A 65 -0.88 -6.13 6.11
N ALA A 66 -2.18 -5.95 5.87
CA ALA A 66 -2.79 -6.12 4.57
C ALA A 66 -2.24 -5.11 3.55
N VAL A 67 -2.17 -3.82 3.92
CA VAL A 67 -1.66 -2.76 3.05
C VAL A 67 -0.18 -2.97 2.74
N VAL A 68 0.66 -3.19 3.76
CA VAL A 68 2.11 -3.40 3.55
C VAL A 68 2.38 -4.68 2.75
N GLY A 69 1.69 -5.78 3.07
CA GLY A 69 1.81 -7.04 2.34
C GLY A 69 1.37 -6.90 0.88
N LEU A 70 0.29 -6.16 0.64
CA LEU A 70 -0.22 -5.89 -0.70
C LEU A 70 0.73 -4.98 -1.50
N THR A 71 1.36 -4.00 -0.86
CA THR A 71 2.43 -3.18 -1.46
C THR A 71 3.61 -4.06 -1.87
N LEU A 72 4.10 -4.93 -0.98
CA LEU A 72 5.19 -5.86 -1.28
C LEU A 72 4.83 -6.81 -2.43
N LEU A 73 3.59 -7.30 -2.48
CA LEU A 73 3.10 -8.13 -3.58
C LEU A 73 3.16 -7.37 -4.91
N GLY A 74 2.64 -6.14 -4.97
CA GLY A 74 2.68 -5.31 -6.18
C GLY A 74 4.11 -5.01 -6.65
N LEU A 75 5.00 -4.67 -5.71
CA LEU A 75 6.42 -4.44 -6.00
C LEU A 75 7.11 -5.72 -6.50
N SER A 76 6.82 -6.87 -5.88
CA SER A 76 7.43 -8.15 -6.26
C SER A 76 7.09 -8.55 -7.69
N TYR A 77 5.86 -8.30 -8.15
CA TYR A 77 5.45 -8.55 -9.53
C TYR A 77 6.20 -7.64 -10.51
N ALA A 78 6.22 -6.32 -10.25
CA ALA A 78 6.86 -5.35 -11.13
C ALA A 78 8.38 -5.59 -11.26
N ILE A 79 9.05 -5.80 -10.12
CA ILE A 79 10.48 -6.08 -10.07
C ILE A 79 10.79 -7.44 -10.69
N GLY A 80 10.00 -8.47 -10.39
CA GLY A 80 10.15 -9.81 -10.97
C GLY A 80 10.02 -9.81 -12.48
N LYS A 81 9.01 -9.11 -13.01
CA LYS A 81 8.82 -8.91 -14.45
C LYS A 81 10.06 -8.27 -15.10
N ASN A 82 10.65 -7.27 -14.44
CA ASN A 82 11.86 -6.60 -14.92
C ASN A 82 13.10 -7.52 -14.90
N ILE A 83 13.28 -8.29 -13.82
CA ILE A 83 14.37 -9.27 -13.69
C ILE A 83 14.32 -10.31 -14.83
N LEU A 84 13.12 -10.84 -15.11
CA LEU A 84 12.91 -11.84 -16.17
C LEU A 84 13.14 -11.23 -17.56
N LYS A 85 12.49 -10.10 -17.86
CA LYS A 85 12.56 -9.44 -19.18
C LYS A 85 13.99 -9.05 -19.55
N ASN A 86 14.77 -8.54 -18.60
CA ASN A 86 16.13 -8.07 -18.84
C ASN A 86 17.21 -9.13 -18.57
N GLN A 87 16.82 -10.35 -18.19
CA GLN A 87 17.71 -11.47 -17.83
C GLN A 87 18.74 -11.09 -16.75
N LEU A 88 18.30 -10.32 -15.74
CA LEU A 88 19.19 -9.75 -14.73
C LEU A 88 19.89 -10.82 -13.87
N TRP A 89 19.29 -12.01 -13.74
CA TRP A 89 19.91 -13.15 -13.07
C TRP A 89 21.26 -13.56 -13.70
N ASN A 90 21.36 -13.48 -15.03
CA ASN A 90 22.59 -13.84 -15.75
C ASN A 90 23.57 -12.67 -15.85
N LYS A 91 23.05 -11.44 -15.95
CA LYS A 91 23.86 -10.23 -16.18
C LYS A 91 24.43 -9.65 -14.89
N VAL A 92 23.61 -9.59 -13.84
CA VAL A 92 23.89 -8.90 -12.56
C VAL A 92 23.32 -9.69 -11.37
N PRO A 93 23.78 -10.94 -11.14
CA PRO A 93 23.20 -11.84 -10.13
C PRO A 93 23.25 -11.26 -8.71
N PHE A 94 24.30 -10.51 -8.36
CA PHE A 94 24.44 -9.88 -7.05
C PHE A 94 23.29 -8.91 -6.75
N GLN A 95 22.87 -8.10 -7.74
CA GLN A 95 21.74 -7.17 -7.58
C GLN A 95 20.45 -7.94 -7.28
N VAL A 96 20.21 -9.05 -7.98
CA VAL A 96 19.00 -9.85 -7.76
C VAL A 96 18.98 -10.45 -6.36
N VAL A 97 20.10 -11.03 -5.90
CA VAL A 97 20.22 -11.57 -4.54
C VAL A 97 19.99 -10.47 -3.50
N PHE A 98 20.58 -9.28 -3.70
CA PHE A 98 20.40 -8.15 -2.80
C PHE A 98 18.94 -7.70 -2.71
N ILE A 99 18.23 -7.62 -3.84
CA ILE A 99 16.79 -7.30 -3.87
C ILE A 99 15.98 -8.32 -3.06
N LEU A 100 16.25 -9.62 -3.24
CA LEU A 100 15.56 -10.68 -2.48
C LEU A 100 15.82 -10.58 -0.97
N LEU A 101 17.07 -10.27 -0.58
CA LEU A 101 17.42 -10.01 0.82
C LEU A 101 16.70 -8.77 1.36
N MET A 102 16.53 -7.71 0.56
CA MET A 102 15.77 -6.53 0.96
C MET A 102 14.29 -6.83 1.19
N PHE A 103 13.66 -7.68 0.37
CA PHE A 103 12.30 -8.18 0.64
C PHE A 103 12.24 -8.92 1.97
N ALA A 104 13.14 -9.89 2.19
CA ALA A 104 13.18 -10.67 3.42
C ALA A 104 13.42 -9.81 4.66
N ALA A 105 14.37 -8.87 4.59
CA ALA A 105 14.69 -7.95 5.68
C ALA A 105 13.52 -7.01 5.99
N THR A 106 12.81 -6.51 4.97
CA THR A 106 11.63 -5.65 5.15
C THR A 106 10.51 -6.39 5.88
N ILE A 107 10.24 -7.64 5.48
CA ILE A 107 9.23 -8.50 6.13
C ILE A 107 9.64 -8.82 7.57
N ALA A 108 10.91 -9.18 7.79
CA ALA A 108 11.42 -9.47 9.13
C ALA A 108 11.31 -8.26 10.05
N CYS A 109 11.64 -7.05 9.57
CA CYS A 109 11.46 -5.80 10.32
C CYS A 109 10.00 -5.54 10.65
N LEU A 110 9.06 -5.80 9.73
CA LEU A 110 7.63 -5.65 10.01
C LEU A 110 7.19 -6.63 11.12
N VAL A 111 7.61 -7.89 11.05
CA VAL A 111 7.31 -8.90 12.09
C VAL A 111 7.89 -8.47 13.44
N MET A 112 9.14 -8.01 13.46
CA MET A 112 9.79 -7.50 14.67
C MET A 112 9.07 -6.25 15.22
N LEU A 113 8.52 -5.38 14.37
CA LEU A 113 7.71 -4.23 14.81
C LEU A 113 6.45 -4.67 15.59
N TYR A 114 5.79 -5.76 15.17
CA TYR A 114 4.65 -6.31 15.90
C TYR A 114 5.04 -6.89 17.27
N GLN A 115 6.25 -7.45 17.38
CA GLN A 115 6.76 -8.05 18.61
C GLN A 115 7.38 -7.01 19.56
N ALA A 116 7.87 -5.89 19.03
CA ALA A 116 8.59 -4.87 19.78
C ALA A 116 7.69 -4.18 20.82
N LYS A 117 8.11 -4.28 22.08
CA LYS A 117 7.44 -3.63 23.22
C LYS A 117 8.06 -2.30 23.62
N GLN A 118 9.36 -2.10 23.38
CA GLN A 118 10.06 -0.89 23.78
C GLN A 118 9.99 0.18 22.67
N LYS A 119 9.79 1.44 23.07
CA LYS A 119 9.64 2.58 22.14
C LYS A 119 10.78 2.70 21.12
N LEU A 120 12.03 2.55 21.57
CA LEU A 120 13.19 2.64 20.68
C LEU A 120 13.14 1.61 19.56
N TRP A 121 12.94 0.33 19.90
CA TRP A 121 12.86 -0.76 18.93
C TRP A 121 11.67 -0.63 17.99
N ARG A 122 10.52 -0.13 18.48
CA ARG A 122 9.36 0.16 17.62
C ARG A 122 9.69 1.23 16.59
N ALA A 123 10.38 2.29 16.99
CA ALA A 123 10.83 3.32 16.05
C ALA A 123 11.83 2.76 15.03
N VAL A 124 12.84 2.01 15.48
CA VAL A 124 13.84 1.39 14.60
C VAL A 124 13.19 0.47 13.59
N PHE A 125 12.36 -0.49 14.02
CA PHE A 125 11.73 -1.42 13.09
C PHE A 125 10.71 -0.76 12.17
N ALA A 126 10.00 0.27 12.62
CA ALA A 126 9.12 1.06 11.77
C ALA A 126 9.92 1.80 10.67
N THR A 127 11.02 2.44 11.04
CA THR A 127 11.90 3.13 10.08
C THR A 127 12.52 2.14 9.10
N LEU A 128 13.03 1.00 9.56
CA LEU A 128 13.64 -0.01 8.68
C LEU A 128 12.60 -0.62 7.74
N THR A 129 11.40 -0.93 8.22
CA THR A 129 10.31 -1.43 7.37
C THR A 129 9.94 -0.39 6.31
N GLY A 130 9.77 0.87 6.72
CA GLY A 130 9.44 1.97 5.81
C GLY A 130 10.54 2.23 4.77
N ALA A 131 11.80 2.25 5.19
CA ALA A 131 12.95 2.38 4.30
C ALA A 131 13.02 1.22 3.31
N GLY A 132 12.77 -0.01 3.77
CA GLY A 132 12.69 -1.19 2.92
C GLY A 132 11.65 -1.05 1.80
N LEU A 133 10.43 -0.60 2.13
CA LEU A 133 9.39 -0.32 1.12
C LEU A 133 9.82 0.73 0.10
N VAL A 134 10.45 1.81 0.54
CA VAL A 134 10.92 2.88 -0.37
C VAL A 134 12.04 2.38 -1.26
N ILE A 135 13.04 1.67 -0.71
CA ILE A 135 14.17 1.13 -1.47
C ILE A 135 13.70 0.12 -2.52
N LEU A 136 12.78 -0.78 -2.15
CA LEU A 136 12.17 -1.73 -3.09
C LEU A 136 11.32 -1.00 -4.13
N GLY A 137 10.55 0.00 -3.72
CA GLY A 137 9.75 0.84 -4.62
C GLY A 137 10.57 1.64 -5.63
N CYS A 138 11.81 1.96 -5.29
CA CYS A 138 12.76 2.66 -6.16
C CYS A 138 13.51 1.74 -7.14
N GLN A 139 13.30 0.42 -7.12
CA GLN A 139 13.92 -0.50 -8.07
C GLN A 139 13.41 -0.29 -9.51
N ASP A 140 14.22 -0.69 -10.48
CA ASP A 140 13.84 -0.66 -11.89
C ASP A 140 12.69 -1.63 -12.18
N GLY A 141 11.81 -1.24 -13.10
CA GLY A 141 10.60 -1.99 -13.44
C GLY A 141 9.35 -1.58 -12.67
N VAL A 142 9.49 -0.86 -11.57
CA VAL A 142 8.34 -0.30 -10.83
C VAL A 142 7.79 0.90 -11.60
N PHE A 143 6.52 0.82 -12.00
CA PHE A 143 5.82 1.92 -12.65
C PHE A 143 5.47 3.00 -11.61
N ARG A 144 6.23 4.10 -11.63
CA ARG A 144 6.13 5.18 -10.62
C ARG A 144 5.38 6.42 -11.09
N ARG A 145 5.23 6.63 -12.40
CA ARG A 145 4.62 7.84 -12.99
C ARG A 145 5.16 9.15 -12.38
N THR A 146 6.48 9.30 -12.36
CA THR A 146 7.18 10.39 -11.65
C THR A 146 6.86 11.80 -12.19
N ASN A 147 6.57 11.92 -13.49
CA ASN A 147 6.13 13.16 -14.11
C ASN A 147 4.80 13.70 -13.52
N GLU A 148 3.95 12.82 -13.00
CA GLU A 148 2.68 13.17 -12.35
C GLU A 148 2.65 12.59 -10.92
N TRP A 149 3.73 12.78 -10.17
CA TRP A 149 3.95 12.16 -8.86
C TRP A 149 2.80 12.41 -7.86
N TYR A 150 2.17 13.59 -7.91
CA TYR A 150 1.04 13.96 -7.03
C TYR A 150 -0.24 13.20 -7.36
N TRP A 151 -0.30 12.55 -8.52
CA TRP A 151 -1.40 11.72 -9.00
C TRP A 151 -0.93 10.30 -9.37
N SER A 152 0.13 9.83 -8.71
CA SER A 152 0.73 8.53 -9.00
C SER A 152 0.30 7.47 -8.00
N HIS A 153 -0.22 6.34 -8.50
CA HIS A 153 -0.59 5.20 -7.68
C HIS A 153 0.59 4.74 -6.79
N TYR A 154 1.81 4.75 -7.31
CA TYR A 154 2.99 4.40 -6.54
C TYR A 154 3.23 5.34 -5.35
N TYR A 155 3.32 6.65 -5.58
CA TYR A 155 3.71 7.59 -4.52
C TYR A 155 2.65 7.69 -3.43
N ILE A 156 1.37 7.75 -3.80
CA ILE A 156 0.30 7.77 -2.79
C ILE A 156 0.15 6.43 -2.07
N GLY A 157 0.43 5.30 -2.75
CA GLY A 157 0.42 3.97 -2.15
C GLY A 157 1.55 3.75 -1.13
N ILE A 158 2.79 4.11 -1.50
CA ILE A 158 3.93 4.08 -0.57
C ILE A 158 3.66 5.00 0.62
N THR A 159 3.16 6.22 0.38
CA THR A 159 2.83 7.16 1.47
C THR A 159 1.78 6.58 2.41
N ALA A 160 0.71 5.98 1.87
CA ALA A 160 -0.31 5.30 2.68
C ALA A 160 0.29 4.15 3.51
N ALA A 161 1.13 3.30 2.92
CA ALA A 161 1.80 2.21 3.63
C ALA A 161 2.71 2.72 4.77
N LEU A 162 3.47 3.79 4.53
CA LEU A 162 4.30 4.44 5.56
C LEU A 162 3.46 5.00 6.71
N LEU A 163 2.31 5.62 6.41
CA LEU A 163 1.37 6.08 7.44
C LEU A 163 0.78 4.92 8.24
N MET A 164 0.49 3.77 7.60
CA MET A 164 0.02 2.57 8.30
C MET A 164 1.10 1.97 9.22
N ILE A 165 2.35 1.95 8.79
CA ILE A 165 3.50 1.52 9.62
C ILE A 165 3.68 2.48 10.80
N PHE A 166 3.62 3.78 10.56
CA PHE A 166 3.70 4.79 11.61
C PHE A 166 2.56 4.64 12.62
N SER A 167 1.33 4.49 12.13
CA SER A 167 0.13 4.26 12.94
C SER A 167 0.30 3.04 13.84
N LEU A 168 0.85 1.95 13.30
CA LEU A 168 1.19 0.75 14.07
C LEU A 168 2.27 1.04 15.12
N ALA A 169 3.32 1.79 14.79
CA ALA A 169 4.44 2.08 15.68
C ALA A 169 4.03 2.87 16.93
N ILE A 170 3.15 3.87 16.79
CA ILE A 170 2.77 4.81 17.87
C ILE A 170 1.65 4.30 18.79
N VAL A 171 1.16 3.07 18.60
CA VAL A 171 -0.01 2.55 19.33
C VAL A 171 0.16 2.69 20.85
N GLN A 172 1.33 2.36 21.40
CA GLN A 172 1.56 2.42 22.85
C GLN A 172 1.54 3.85 23.38
N GLU A 173 2.06 4.80 22.60
CA GLU A 173 2.09 6.22 22.90
C GLU A 173 0.67 6.80 22.94
N ILE A 174 -0.24 6.34 22.07
CA ILE A 174 -1.66 6.76 22.10
C ILE A 174 -2.34 6.42 23.42
N TYR A 175 -2.02 5.27 24.02
CA TYR A 175 -2.61 4.83 25.30
C TYR A 175 -1.91 5.45 26.51
N SER A 176 -0.59 5.63 26.44
CA SER A 176 0.20 6.14 27.57
C SER A 176 0.09 7.67 27.70
N ASP A 177 -0.26 8.37 26.62
CA ASP A 177 -0.35 9.83 26.59
C ASP A 177 -1.66 10.36 27.17
N LYS A 178 -1.57 10.90 28.40
CA LYS A 178 -2.67 11.56 29.10
C LYS A 178 -3.08 12.89 28.47
N SER A 179 -2.20 13.55 27.71
CA SER A 179 -2.50 14.82 27.02
C SER A 179 -3.27 14.64 25.71
N HIS A 180 -3.48 13.39 25.27
CA HIS A 180 -4.18 13.02 24.04
C HIS A 180 -3.57 13.57 22.74
N ARG A 181 -2.33 14.09 22.78
CA ARG A 181 -1.61 14.59 21.60
C ARG A 181 -1.39 13.50 20.57
N TRP A 182 -0.93 12.32 20.98
CA TRP A 182 -0.70 11.20 20.07
C TRP A 182 -1.98 10.68 19.43
N ARG A 183 -3.10 10.77 20.15
CA ARG A 183 -4.42 10.44 19.60
C ARG A 183 -4.85 11.43 18.53
N THR A 184 -4.63 12.73 18.74
CA THR A 184 -4.91 13.77 17.74
C THR A 184 -4.03 13.57 16.50
N VAL A 185 -2.73 13.34 16.69
CA VAL A 185 -1.79 13.04 15.60
C VAL A 185 -2.26 11.82 14.81
N HIS A 186 -2.55 10.72 15.49
CA HIS A 186 -3.08 9.50 14.86
C HIS A 186 -4.37 9.78 14.06
N THR A 187 -5.29 10.56 14.62
CA THR A 187 -6.57 10.89 13.95
C THR A 187 -6.31 11.69 12.67
N ILE A 188 -5.49 12.76 12.74
CA ILE A 188 -5.18 13.60 11.58
C ILE A 188 -4.51 12.77 10.48
N LEU A 189 -3.48 11.99 10.85
CA LEU A 189 -2.73 11.19 9.88
C LEU A 189 -3.57 10.06 9.27
N ASN A 190 -4.49 9.45 10.01
CA ASN A 190 -5.37 8.43 9.45
C ASN A 190 -6.49 9.04 8.59
N CYS A 191 -6.92 10.28 8.84
CA CYS A 191 -7.78 11.00 7.88
C CYS A 191 -7.04 11.24 6.55
N ILE A 192 -5.75 11.62 6.61
CA ILE A 192 -4.91 11.72 5.41
C ILE A 192 -4.77 10.35 4.73
N ALA A 193 -4.47 9.29 5.49
CA ALA A 193 -4.37 7.93 4.94
C ALA A 193 -5.67 7.49 4.26
N LEU A 194 -6.83 7.82 4.83
CA LEU A 194 -8.13 7.52 4.22
C LEU A 194 -8.29 8.21 2.86
N LEU A 195 -7.92 9.49 2.74
CA LEU A 195 -7.92 10.20 1.45
C LEU A 195 -6.94 9.56 0.46
N LEU A 196 -5.77 9.13 0.91
CA LEU A 196 -4.82 8.41 0.06
C LEU A 196 -5.38 7.06 -0.40
N PHE A 197 -6.10 6.32 0.43
CA PHE A 197 -6.75 5.07 0.01
C PHE A 197 -7.85 5.30 -1.04
N ILE A 198 -8.62 6.38 -0.92
CA ILE A 198 -9.58 6.78 -1.97
C ILE A 198 -8.81 7.09 -3.26
N GLY A 199 -7.73 7.85 -3.17
CA GLY A 199 -6.82 8.13 -4.29
C GLY A 199 -6.24 6.85 -4.91
N GLN A 200 -5.91 5.83 -4.11
CA GLN A 200 -5.45 4.53 -4.59
C GLN A 200 -6.50 3.82 -5.43
N GLY A 201 -7.77 3.86 -5.03
CA GLY A 201 -8.87 3.31 -5.83
C GLY A 201 -8.99 3.97 -7.20
N MET A 202 -8.89 5.30 -7.25
CA MET A 202 -8.95 6.08 -8.50
C MET A 202 -7.73 5.83 -9.39
N THR A 203 -6.53 6.02 -8.84
CA THR A 203 -5.26 5.89 -9.59
C THR A 203 -4.97 4.45 -9.99
N GLY A 204 -5.34 3.47 -9.17
CA GLY A 204 -5.18 2.05 -9.51
C GLY A 204 -6.06 1.64 -10.68
N THR A 205 -7.31 2.12 -10.71
CA THR A 205 -8.22 1.89 -11.85
C THR A 205 -7.69 2.54 -13.13
N ARG A 206 -7.14 3.76 -13.03
CA ARG A 206 -6.46 4.42 -14.16
C ARG A 206 -5.25 3.61 -14.62
N ASP A 207 -4.39 3.18 -13.71
CA ASP A 207 -3.15 2.49 -14.07
C ASP A 207 -3.42 1.15 -14.75
N LEU A 208 -4.55 0.48 -14.46
CA LEU A 208 -5.00 -0.69 -15.22
C LEU A 208 -5.30 -0.41 -16.71
N LEU A 209 -5.58 0.85 -17.07
CA LEU A 209 -5.74 1.25 -18.47
C LEU A 209 -4.39 1.50 -19.17
N GLU A 210 -3.33 1.76 -18.40
CA GLU A 210 -1.98 2.07 -18.91
C GLU A 210 -0.97 0.92 -18.74
N ILE A 211 -1.30 -0.06 -17.90
CA ILE A 211 -0.55 -1.31 -17.73
C ILE A 211 -1.32 -2.40 -18.51
N PRO A 212 -1.04 -2.53 -19.81
CA PRO A 212 -1.80 -3.42 -20.68
C PRO A 212 -1.55 -4.89 -20.38
N LEU A 213 -2.47 -5.73 -20.83
CA LEU A 213 -2.27 -7.18 -20.86
C LEU A 213 -1.13 -7.54 -21.82
N SER A 214 -0.51 -8.69 -21.61
CA SER A 214 0.61 -9.20 -22.42
C SER A 214 0.37 -9.17 -23.93
N TRP A 215 -0.86 -9.45 -24.38
CA TRP A 215 -1.22 -9.42 -25.79
C TRP A 215 -1.46 -7.99 -26.33
N GLN A 216 -1.76 -7.03 -25.45
CA GLN A 216 -1.99 -5.62 -25.79
C GLN A 216 -0.69 -4.81 -25.73
N GLU A 217 0.28 -5.22 -24.90
CA GLU A 217 1.59 -4.57 -24.72
C GLU A 217 2.24 -4.15 -26.05
N PRO A 218 2.33 -5.03 -27.08
CA PRO A 218 3.02 -4.68 -28.33
C PRO A 218 2.39 -3.50 -29.05
N TYR A 219 1.08 -3.26 -28.90
CA TYR A 219 0.36 -2.18 -29.57
C TYR A 219 0.26 -0.94 -28.69
N ILE A 220 -0.13 -1.10 -27.42
CA ILE A 220 -0.37 -0.01 -26.47
C ILE A 220 0.92 0.76 -26.15
N TYR A 221 2.08 0.10 -26.17
CA TYR A 221 3.38 0.77 -25.99
C TYR A 221 3.90 1.49 -27.24
N GLN A 222 3.25 1.36 -28.40
CA GLN A 222 3.56 2.17 -29.58
C GLN A 222 2.81 3.51 -29.61
N CYS A 223 1.81 3.70 -28.75
CA CYS A 223 1.08 4.95 -28.67
C CYS A 223 1.95 6.08 -28.11
N ASP A 224 1.77 7.28 -28.65
CA ASP A 224 2.32 8.51 -28.11
C ASP A 224 1.33 9.11 -27.11
N TYR A 225 1.61 8.91 -25.82
CA TYR A 225 0.78 9.41 -24.73
C TYR A 225 0.86 10.93 -24.56
N VAL A 226 1.91 11.58 -25.08
CA VAL A 226 2.05 13.04 -25.04
C VAL A 226 1.13 13.68 -26.07
N ASN A 227 1.18 13.18 -27.30
CA ASN A 227 0.38 13.69 -28.42
C ASN A 227 -1.02 13.04 -28.52
N LYS A 228 -1.31 12.04 -27.67
CA LYS A 228 -2.57 11.29 -27.63
C LYS A 228 -2.89 10.62 -28.97
N THR A 229 -1.88 10.05 -29.61
CA THR A 229 -2.01 9.34 -30.88
C THR A 229 -1.58 7.88 -30.73
N CYS A 230 -2.19 6.99 -31.50
CA CYS A 230 -1.79 5.60 -31.59
C CYS A 230 -1.61 5.24 -33.07
N PRO A 231 -0.73 4.27 -33.40
CA PRO A 231 -0.64 3.77 -34.76
C PRO A 231 -2.01 3.26 -35.22
N THR A 232 -2.46 3.66 -36.40
CA THR A 232 -3.65 3.03 -37.00
C THR A 232 -3.30 1.59 -37.38
N PRO A 233 -4.18 0.60 -37.12
CA PRO A 233 -3.95 -0.73 -37.65
C PRO A 233 -3.82 -0.60 -39.16
N ASN A 234 -2.70 -1.07 -39.73
CA ASN A 234 -2.59 -1.21 -41.18
C ASN A 234 -3.82 -1.99 -41.64
N SER A 235 -4.61 -1.42 -42.54
CA SER A 235 -5.69 -2.12 -43.21
C SER A 235 -5.08 -3.31 -43.93
N GLN A 236 -5.10 -4.48 -43.29
CA GLN A 236 -4.85 -5.71 -44.04
C GLN A 236 -5.93 -5.77 -45.12
N PRO A 237 -5.56 -5.92 -46.40
CA PRO A 237 -6.56 -6.14 -47.44
C PRO A 237 -7.36 -7.37 -47.03
N ALA A 238 -8.69 -7.24 -47.07
CA ALA A 238 -9.60 -8.34 -46.78
C ALA A 238 -9.16 -9.58 -47.58
N LYS A 239 -8.95 -10.70 -46.88
CA LYS A 239 -8.82 -12.01 -47.53
C LYS A 239 -10.19 -12.47 -48.00
#